data_AF-A0A3D1RUY8-F1
#
_entry.id   AF-A0A3D1RUY8-F1
#
_cell.length_a   1.000
_cell.length_b   1.000
_cell.length_c   1.000
_cell.angle_alpha   90.00
_cell.angle_beta   90.00
_cell.angle_gamma   90.00
#
_symmetry.space_group_name_H-M   'P 1'
#
loop_
_entity.id
_entity.type
_entity.pdbx_description
1 polymer ?
#
loop_
_entity_poly.entity_id
_entity_poly.type
_entity_poly.pdbx_seq_one_letter_code
_entity_poly.pdbx_strand_id
1 'polypeptide(L)'
;MRDTPDARERVLGFEWAADPEGKFIPLVVRMKFDLACVRIHLADWQALSKRERQVVAQAPVGDPTARNHFVATLQQMLTAAGRANIEQKVAVTAKTVA
;
A
#
# COMPACT_ATOMS: atom_id res chain seq x y z
N MET A 1 -11.85 -6.38 28.16
CA MET A 1 -12.49 -6.18 26.84
C MET A 1 -11.53 -6.77 25.83
N ARG A 2 -11.87 -7.87 25.13
CA ARG A 2 -10.96 -8.41 24.10
C ARG A 2 -11.03 -7.45 22.91
N ASP A 3 -9.96 -6.70 22.67
CA ASP A 3 -9.74 -6.03 21.40
C ASP A 3 -9.83 -7.09 20.31
N THR A 4 -10.96 -7.06 19.62
CA THR A 4 -11.25 -7.97 18.53
C THR A 4 -10.54 -7.35 17.34
N PRO A 5 -9.45 -7.94 16.83
CA PRO A 5 -8.69 -7.32 15.75
C PRO A 5 -9.64 -7.03 14.59
N ASP A 6 -9.47 -5.85 14.00
CA ASP A 6 -10.29 -5.39 12.89
C ASP A 6 -10.32 -6.49 11.81
N ALA A 7 -11.44 -6.63 11.10
CA ALA A 7 -11.58 -7.70 10.11
C ALA A 7 -10.42 -7.72 9.10
N ARG A 8 -9.85 -6.55 8.78
CA ARG A 8 -8.69 -6.41 7.89
C ARG A 8 -7.41 -6.95 8.52
N GLU A 9 -7.19 -6.72 9.82
CA GLU A 9 -6.03 -7.25 10.54
C GLU A 9 -6.04 -8.77 10.59
N ARG A 10 -7.23 -9.38 10.75
CA ARG A 10 -7.39 -10.84 10.71
C ARG A 10 -7.08 -11.42 9.35
N VAL A 11 -7.61 -10.82 8.28
CA VAL A 11 -7.33 -11.24 6.89
C VAL A 11 -5.84 -11.11 6.59
N LEU A 12 -5.23 -9.98 6.96
CA LEU A 12 -3.80 -9.76 6.77
C LEU A 12 -2.96 -10.79 7.51
N GLY A 13 -3.30 -11.11 8.76
CA GLY A 13 -2.64 -12.16 9.54
C GLY A 13 -2.72 -13.54 8.88
N PHE A 14 -3.89 -13.91 8.35
CA PHE A 14 -4.08 -15.16 7.61
C PHE A 14 -3.24 -15.20 6.32
N GLU A 15 -3.23 -14.13 5.53
CA GLU A 15 -2.44 -14.04 4.29
C GLU A 15 -0.94 -14.14 4.56
N TRP A 16 -0.43 -13.50 5.62
CA TRP A 16 0.98 -13.62 6.01
C TRP A 16 1.35 -15.01 6.53
N ALA A 17 0.43 -15.70 7.21
CA ALA A 17 0.67 -17.08 7.60
C ALA A 17 0.79 -18.01 6.38
N ALA A 18 0.02 -17.75 5.33
CA ALA A 18 0.05 -18.51 4.07
C ALA A 18 1.23 -18.14 3.16
N ASP A 19 1.68 -16.88 3.18
CA ASP A 19 2.86 -16.39 2.46
C ASP A 19 3.80 -15.62 3.40
N PRO A 20 4.60 -16.30 4.23
CA PRO A 20 5.46 -15.67 5.23
C PRO A 20 6.51 -14.75 4.63
N GLU A 21 6.89 -14.99 3.38
CA GLU A 21 7.87 -14.20 2.65
C GLU A 21 7.23 -13.03 1.91
N GLY A 22 5.90 -12.93 1.87
CA GLY A 22 5.14 -11.82 1.27
C GLY A 22 5.34 -11.67 -0.23
N LYS A 23 5.64 -12.76 -0.94
CA LYS A 23 5.89 -12.77 -2.39
C LYS A 23 4.70 -12.20 -3.16
N PHE A 24 3.49 -12.36 -2.66
CA PHE A 24 2.27 -11.81 -3.22
C PHE A 24 1.82 -10.56 -2.45
N ILE A 25 1.11 -9.67 -3.15
CA ILE A 25 0.50 -8.49 -2.52
C ILE A 25 -0.73 -8.97 -1.72
N PRO A 26 -0.83 -8.75 -0.40
CA PRO A 26 -2.01 -9.14 0.38
C PRO A 26 -3.26 -8.35 -0.07
N LEU A 27 -4.46 -8.92 0.10
CA LEU A 27 -5.73 -8.30 -0.26
C LEU A 27 -5.91 -6.93 0.41
N VAL A 28 -5.56 -6.82 1.69
CA VAL A 28 -5.62 -5.55 2.44
C VAL A 28 -4.72 -4.50 1.82
N VAL A 29 -3.55 -4.89 1.28
CA VAL A 29 -2.63 -3.98 0.61
C VAL A 29 -3.15 -3.56 -0.76
N ARG A 30 -3.75 -4.48 -1.52
CA ARG A 30 -4.43 -4.15 -2.79
C ARG A 30 -5.53 -3.12 -2.59
N MET A 31 -6.38 -3.30 -1.57
CA MET A 31 -7.41 -2.34 -1.19
C MET A 31 -6.80 -0.95 -0.88
N LYS A 32 -5.64 -0.89 -0.20
CA LYS A 32 -4.96 0.38 0.08
C LYS A 32 -4.45 1.05 -1.19
N PHE A 33 -3.91 0.29 -2.14
CA PHE A 33 -3.53 0.82 -3.45
C PHE A 33 -4.72 1.39 -4.22
N ASP A 34 -5.87 0.69 -4.20
CA ASP A 34 -7.10 1.18 -4.82
C ASP A 34 -7.58 2.49 -4.19
N LEU A 35 -7.59 2.56 -2.85
CA LEU A 35 -7.95 3.79 -2.12
C LEU A 35 -6.96 4.93 -2.40
N ALA A 36 -5.69 4.61 -2.63
CA ALA A 36 -4.65 5.57 -2.99
C ALA A 36 -4.61 5.90 -4.49
N CYS A 37 -5.46 5.30 -5.32
CA CYS A 37 -5.42 5.40 -6.79
C CYS A 37 -4.04 5.04 -7.38
N VAL A 38 -3.34 4.11 -6.74
CA VAL A 38 -2.00 3.63 -7.09
C VAL A 38 -2.07 2.29 -7.80
N ARG A 39 -1.30 2.13 -8.88
CA ARG A 39 -1.03 0.82 -9.48
C ARG A 39 0.46 0.52 -9.39
N ILE A 40 0.78 -0.68 -8.90
CA ILE A 40 2.14 -1.23 -8.88
C ILE A 40 2.15 -2.62 -9.52
N HIS A 41 3.24 -2.96 -10.19
CA HIS A 41 3.43 -4.33 -10.67
C HIS A 41 3.90 -5.24 -9.54
N LEU A 42 3.64 -6.54 -9.69
CA LEU A 42 4.11 -7.54 -8.73
C LEU A 42 5.64 -7.54 -8.59
N ALA A 43 6.37 -7.29 -9.68
CA ALA A 43 7.83 -7.21 -9.66
C ALA A 43 8.35 -6.04 -8.80
N ASP A 44 7.61 -4.92 -8.77
CA ASP A 44 7.96 -3.75 -7.94
C ASP A 44 7.68 -4.03 -6.47
N TRP A 45 6.55 -4.68 -6.17
CA TRP A 45 6.26 -5.19 -4.82
C TRP A 45 7.32 -6.17 -4.32
N GLN A 46 7.76 -7.09 -5.17
CA GLN A 46 8.76 -8.10 -4.83
C GLN A 46 10.17 -7.53 -4.71
N ALA A 47 10.43 -6.33 -5.26
CA ALA A 47 11.69 -5.63 -5.05
C ALA A 47 11.81 -5.06 -3.63
N LEU A 48 10.70 -4.89 -2.91
CA LEU A 48 10.69 -4.45 -1.52
C LEU A 48 11.16 -5.58 -0.60
N SER A 49 11.93 -5.22 0.43
CA SER A 49 12.25 -6.12 1.52
C SER A 49 10.99 -6.56 2.27
N LYS A 50 11.07 -7.67 2.99
CA LYS A 50 9.98 -8.16 3.85
C LYS A 50 9.51 -7.09 4.85
N ARG A 51 10.46 -6.34 5.42
CA ARG A 51 10.18 -5.26 6.38
C ARG A 51 9.43 -4.11 5.71
N GLU A 52 9.85 -3.68 4.52
CA GLU A 52 9.15 -2.62 3.78
C GLU A 52 7.72 -3.03 3.41
N ARG A 53 7.53 -4.28 2.98
CA ARG A 53 6.20 -4.83 2.70
C ARG A 53 5.30 -4.83 3.93
N GLN A 54 5.84 -5.12 5.12
CA GLN A 54 5.11 -5.00 6.39
C GLN A 54 4.75 -3.55 6.72
N VAL A 55 5.67 -2.60 6.52
CA VAL A 55 5.40 -1.17 6.74
C VAL A 55 4.26 -0.69 5.82
N VAL A 56 4.31 -1.01 4.51
CA VAL A 56 3.22 -0.70 3.58
C VAL A 56 1.90 -1.34 4.02
N ALA A 57 1.95 -2.59 4.50
CA ALA A 57 0.76 -3.28 4.99
C ALA A 57 0.14 -2.65 6.24
N GLN A 58 0.93 -1.99 7.09
CA GLN A 58 0.47 -1.34 8.32
C GLN A 58 0.11 0.15 8.12
N ALA A 59 0.65 0.81 7.09
CA ALA A 59 0.47 2.23 6.86
C ALA A 59 -1.02 2.62 6.63
N PRO A 60 -1.53 3.70 7.26
CA PRO A 60 -2.93 4.11 7.14
C PRO A 60 -3.22 4.78 5.79
N VAL A 61 -4.47 4.70 5.33
CA VAL A 61 -4.97 5.39 4.11
C VAL A 61 -6.38 6.00 4.30
N GLY A 62 -6.84 6.11 5.55
CA GLY A 62 -8.24 6.42 5.89
C GLY A 62 -8.69 7.85 5.56
N ASP A 63 -7.74 8.79 5.49
CA ASP A 63 -7.97 10.19 5.16
C ASP A 63 -6.97 10.69 4.09
N PRO A 64 -7.19 11.89 3.50
CA PRO A 64 -6.31 12.41 2.45
C PRO A 64 -4.84 12.60 2.86
N THR A 65 -4.57 13.01 4.11
CA THR A 65 -3.20 13.20 4.61
C THR A 65 -2.50 11.85 4.76
N ALA A 66 -3.17 10.87 5.38
CA ALA A 66 -2.66 9.51 5.51
C ALA A 66 -2.38 8.88 4.14
N ARG A 67 -3.27 9.10 3.17
CA ARG A 67 -3.09 8.63 1.78
C ARG A 67 -1.87 9.26 1.12
N ASN A 68 -1.68 10.56 1.24
CA ASN A 68 -0.50 11.24 0.67
C ASN A 68 0.81 10.72 1.29
N HIS A 69 0.83 10.52 2.62
CA HIS A 69 1.97 9.91 3.30
C HIS A 69 2.23 8.47 2.87
N PHE A 70 1.18 7.67 2.69
CA PHE A 70 1.27 6.30 2.20
C PHE A 70 1.94 6.26 0.82
N VAL A 71 1.46 7.10 -0.11
CA VAL A 71 2.00 7.19 -1.47
C VAL A 71 3.45 7.66 -1.47
N ALA A 72 3.77 8.70 -0.70
CA ALA A 72 5.14 9.21 -0.59
C ALA A 72 6.11 8.15 -0.03
N THR A 73 5.68 7.42 1.01
CA THR A 73 6.47 6.34 1.63
C THR A 73 6.71 5.20 0.64
N LEU A 74 5.67 4.76 -0.07
CA LEU A 74 5.79 3.71 -1.08
C LEU A 74 6.72 4.13 -2.22
N GLN A 75 6.63 5.38 -2.69
CA GLN A 75 7.50 5.91 -3.73
C GLN A 75 8.96 5.92 -3.28
N GLN A 76 9.24 6.37 -2.05
CA GLN A 76 10.59 6.37 -1.49
C GLN A 76 11.19 4.95 -1.42
N MET A 77 10.41 3.97 -0.95
CA MET A 77 10.85 2.57 -0.87
C MET A 77 11.13 1.99 -2.25
N LEU A 78 10.23 2.22 -3.22
CA LEU A 78 10.41 1.76 -4.58
C LEU A 78 11.64 2.40 -5.24
N THR A 79 11.84 3.71 -5.06
CA THR A 79 13.02 4.40 -5.57
C THR A 79 14.32 3.88 -4.94
N ALA A 80 14.33 3.62 -3.63
CA ALA A 80 15.47 3.00 -2.95
C ALA A 80 15.76 1.58 -3.49
N ALA A 81 14.73 0.84 -3.90
CA ALA A 81 14.83 -0.46 -4.55
C ALA A 81 15.15 -0.38 -6.06
N GLY A 82 15.44 0.81 -6.61
CA GLY A 82 15.73 1.00 -8.04
C GLY A 82 14.51 0.91 -8.95
N ARG A 83 13.29 1.08 -8.42
CA ARG A 83 12.02 1.09 -9.14
C ARG A 83 11.48 2.52 -9.23
N ALA A 84 11.14 3.00 -10.44
CA ALA A 84 10.82 4.41 -10.65
C ALA A 84 9.32 4.71 -10.84
N ASN A 85 8.48 3.73 -11.22
CA ASN A 85 7.14 4.03 -11.75
C ASN A 85 6.02 3.51 -10.85
N ILE A 86 5.50 4.38 -9.99
CA ILE A 86 4.13 4.22 -9.51
C ILE A 86 3.21 4.94 -10.50
N GLU A 87 2.33 4.20 -11.17
CA GLU A 87 1.26 4.81 -11.94
C GLU A 87 0.17 5.32 -10.98
N GLN A 88 0.16 6.61 -10.71
CA GLN A 88 -0.94 7.27 -10.01
C GLN A 88 -1.96 7.75 -11.02
N LYS A 89 -3.19 7.23 -10.94
CA LYS A 89 -4.32 7.84 -11.64
C LYS A 89 -4.75 9.07 -10.84
N VAL A 90 -4.11 10.20 -11.10
CA VAL A 90 -4.56 11.48 -10.56
C VAL A 90 -5.97 11.74 -11.09
N ALA A 91 -6.96 11.80 -10.19
CA ALA A 91 -8.21 12.47 -10.53
C ALA A 91 -7.85 13.94 -10.72
N VAL A 92 -7.80 14.39 -11.98
CA VAL A 92 -7.69 15.80 -12.32
C VAL A 92 -8.84 16.51 -11.62
N THR A 93 -8.55 17.19 -10.51
CA THR A 93 -9.45 18.21 -9.97
C THR A 93 -9.66 19.22 -11.08
N ALA A 94 -10.87 19.22 -11.64
CA ALA A 94 -11.29 20.16 -12.65
C ALA A 94 -10.92 21.58 -12.22
N LYS A 95 -10.33 22.33 -13.15
CA LYS A 95 -10.03 23.76 -13.02
C LYS A 95 -11.23 24.50 -12.41
N THR A 96 -11.05 25.16 -11.27
CA THR A 96 -11.84 26.34 -10.96
C THR A 96 -11.26 27.49 -11.76
N VAL A 97 -11.92 27.79 -12.88
CA VAL A 97 -11.85 29.10 -13.53
C VAL A 97 -12.45 30.12 -12.57
N ALA A 98 -11.72 31.19 -12.29
CA ALA A 98 -12.24 32.48 -11.87
C ALA A 98 -11.61 33.53 -12.79
#